data_AF-A0A812KMN5-F1
#
_entry.id   AF-A0A812KMN5-F1
#
_cell.length_a   1.000
_cell.length_b   1.000
_cell.length_c   1.000
_cell.angle_alpha   90.00
_cell.angle_beta   90.00
_cell.angle_gamma   90.00
#
_symmetry.space_group_name_H-M   'P 1'
#
loop_
_entity.id
_entity.type
_entity.pdbx_description
1 polymer ?
#
loop_
_entity_poly.entity_id
_entity_poly.type
_entity_poly.pdbx_seq_one_letter_code
_entity_poly.pdbx_strand_id
1 'polypeptide(L)'
;ALFPAKASHTWGPESEEVTGVAADREWAPEYLYGTDGTAGGHGNDPCGGRVAAWSVVIFQRAPDGLKQVGSACGVLPPGTTVPQAEAYAIARVCARTPGVADITTDCFGMLRQQKSLVVNWPWLQGGDRRAHASLTRSHVTEDEFRAEFGESSLWRKQVNDAADHLCQKAGHGPSGTMVPGRDR
;
A
#
# COMPACT_ATOMS: atom_id res chain seq x y z
N ALA A 1 -14.17 39.93 -1.56
CA ALA A 1 -14.49 38.55 -1.95
C ALA A 1 -13.50 37.63 -1.26
N LEU A 2 -13.95 36.92 -0.22
CA LEU A 2 -13.16 35.90 0.46
C LEU A 2 -13.13 34.68 -0.45
N PHE A 3 -12.00 34.41 -1.08
CA PHE A 3 -11.77 33.10 -1.68
C PHE A 3 -11.73 32.07 -0.55
N PRO A 4 -12.47 30.94 -0.63
CA PRO A 4 -12.31 29.89 0.36
C PRO A 4 -10.85 29.41 0.34
N ALA A 5 -10.26 29.29 1.53
CA ALA A 5 -8.92 28.74 1.70
C ALA A 5 -8.85 27.36 1.03
N LYS A 6 -7.82 27.12 0.20
CA LYS A 6 -7.57 25.81 -0.38
C LYS A 6 -7.36 24.81 0.77
N ALA A 7 -8.18 23.76 0.83
CA ALA A 7 -7.90 22.63 1.70
C ALA A 7 -6.48 22.12 1.39
N SER A 8 -5.58 22.17 2.38
CA SER A 8 -4.26 21.55 2.25
C SER A 8 -4.45 20.05 2.36
N HIS A 9 -4.50 19.36 1.22
CA HIS A 9 -4.44 17.91 1.22
C HIS A 9 -3.03 17.47 1.67
N THR A 10 -2.96 16.58 2.65
CA THR A 10 -1.73 15.92 3.07
C THR A 10 -1.46 14.71 2.18
N TRP A 11 -0.19 14.45 1.84
CA TRP A 11 0.22 13.36 0.97
C TRP A 11 1.46 12.65 1.54
N GLY A 12 1.72 11.43 1.08
CA GLY A 12 2.89 10.67 1.48
C GLY A 12 2.86 10.34 2.98
N PRO A 13 3.98 10.47 3.71
CA PRO A 13 4.05 10.14 5.13
C PRO A 13 3.04 10.90 6.02
N GLU A 14 2.65 12.12 5.63
CA GLU A 14 1.69 12.94 6.39
C GLU A 14 0.24 12.49 6.20
N SER A 15 -0.03 11.64 5.21
CA SER A 15 -1.33 11.00 4.97
C SER A 15 -1.41 9.57 5.52
N GLU A 16 -0.36 9.11 6.20
CA GLU A 16 -0.23 7.71 6.59
C GLU A 16 -1.13 7.37 7.78
N GLU A 17 -2.05 6.45 7.55
CA GLU A 17 -2.85 5.81 8.59
C GLU A 17 -2.22 4.44 8.92
N VAL A 18 -1.88 4.22 10.20
CA VAL A 18 -1.26 2.97 10.66
C VAL A 18 -2.05 2.31 11.78
N THR A 19 -2.06 0.98 11.80
CA THR A 19 -2.66 0.18 12.88
C THR A 19 -1.76 -0.99 13.30
N GLY A 20 -1.90 -1.43 14.55
CA GLY A 20 -1.17 -2.59 15.07
C GLY A 20 0.35 -2.44 14.96
N VAL A 21 1.03 -3.53 14.58
CA VAL A 21 2.50 -3.56 14.44
C VAL A 21 3.02 -2.61 13.34
N ALA A 22 2.15 -2.09 12.47
CA ALA A 22 2.56 -1.11 11.47
C ALA A 22 2.96 0.25 12.09
N ALA A 23 2.55 0.53 13.32
CA ALA A 23 3.00 1.70 14.08
C ALA A 23 4.44 1.55 14.59
N ASP A 24 4.98 0.33 14.62
CA ASP A 24 6.33 0.08 15.10
C ASP A 24 7.39 0.61 14.13
N ARG A 25 8.52 1.03 14.68
CA ARG A 25 9.65 1.55 13.90
C ARG A 25 10.25 0.50 12.98
N GLU A 26 10.24 -0.76 13.41
CA GLU A 26 10.72 -1.91 12.64
C GLU A 26 9.65 -2.99 12.60
N TRP A 27 9.57 -3.70 11.48
CA TRP A 27 8.65 -4.81 11.26
C TRP A 27 9.44 -6.12 11.17
N ALA A 28 8.84 -7.22 11.63
CA ALA A 28 9.56 -8.48 11.75
C ALA A 28 9.66 -9.23 10.40
N PRO A 29 10.84 -9.73 9.98
CA PRO A 29 11.02 -10.43 8.70
C PRO A 29 10.19 -11.71 8.55
N GLU A 30 9.74 -12.30 9.65
CA GLU A 30 8.84 -13.46 9.67
C GLU A 30 7.38 -13.13 9.31
N TYR A 31 7.02 -11.85 9.22
CA TYR A 31 5.71 -11.44 8.77
C TYR A 31 5.55 -11.61 7.25
N LEU A 32 4.28 -11.76 6.84
CA LEU A 32 3.87 -11.81 5.45
C LEU A 32 3.23 -10.46 5.11
N TYR A 33 3.68 -9.85 4.03
CA TYR A 33 3.24 -8.51 3.64
C TYR A 33 2.42 -8.56 2.36
N GLY A 34 1.22 -8.00 2.40
CA GLY A 34 0.44 -7.70 1.20
C GLY A 34 0.62 -6.24 0.84
N THR A 35 0.92 -5.95 -0.41
CA THR A 35 1.01 -4.58 -0.94
C THR A 35 0.03 -4.38 -2.07
N ASP A 36 -0.53 -3.18 -2.14
CA ASP A 36 -1.36 -2.76 -3.27
C ASP A 36 -1.20 -1.25 -3.54
N GLY A 37 -1.46 -0.87 -4.79
CA GLY A 37 -1.53 0.51 -5.26
C GLY A 37 -2.74 0.69 -6.17
N THR A 38 -3.59 1.67 -5.88
CA THR A 38 -4.79 1.93 -6.69
C THR A 38 -4.87 3.37 -7.17
N ALA A 39 -5.53 3.57 -8.31
CA ALA A 39 -5.92 4.91 -8.73
C ALA A 39 -7.14 5.30 -7.90
N GLY A 40 -6.99 6.27 -7.00
CA GLY A 40 -8.06 6.75 -6.14
C GLY A 40 -9.28 7.22 -6.93
N GLY A 41 -10.44 7.21 -6.25
CA GLY A 41 -11.72 7.53 -6.85
C GLY A 41 -11.77 8.94 -7.42
N HIS A 42 -12.62 9.12 -8.44
CA HIS A 42 -13.03 10.43 -8.93
C HIS A 42 -13.70 11.21 -7.80
N GLY A 43 -12.96 12.08 -7.09
CA GLY A 43 -13.62 13.23 -6.49
C GLY A 43 -14.29 14.02 -7.61
N ASN A 44 -15.52 14.48 -7.43
CA ASN A 44 -16.26 15.32 -8.39
C ASN A 44 -15.58 16.70 -8.66
N ASP A 45 -14.30 16.84 -8.34
CA ASP A 45 -13.52 18.05 -8.54
C ASP A 45 -12.77 17.97 -9.90
N PRO A 46 -13.18 18.75 -10.92
CA PRO A 46 -12.49 18.81 -12.20
C PRO A 46 -11.08 19.45 -12.11
N CYS A 47 -10.70 20.03 -10.96
CA CYS A 47 -9.35 20.53 -10.68
C CYS A 47 -8.52 19.60 -9.76
N GLY A 48 -9.15 18.57 -9.16
CA GLY A 48 -8.52 17.63 -8.24
C GLY A 48 -7.98 16.41 -8.98
N GLY A 49 -6.76 16.51 -9.51
CA GLY A 49 -6.10 15.42 -10.23
C GLY A 49 -6.17 14.09 -9.48
N ARG A 50 -6.34 12.98 -10.21
CA ARG A 50 -6.36 11.62 -9.65
C ARG A 50 -5.21 11.42 -8.66
N VAL A 51 -5.54 11.05 -7.43
CA VAL A 51 -4.58 10.71 -6.38
C VAL A 51 -4.43 9.20 -6.37
N ALA A 52 -3.20 8.70 -6.33
CA ALA A 52 -2.99 7.27 -6.16
C ALA A 52 -2.97 6.97 -4.65
N ALA A 53 -3.55 5.85 -4.24
CA ALA A 53 -3.42 5.34 -2.87
C ALA A 53 -2.48 4.14 -2.86
N TRP A 54 -1.92 3.87 -1.69
CA TRP A 54 -1.05 2.74 -1.42
C TRP A 54 -1.48 2.07 -0.12
N SER A 55 -1.22 0.77 0.00
CA SER A 55 -1.48 0.03 1.22
C SER A 55 -0.43 -1.05 1.48
N VAL A 56 -0.26 -1.37 2.76
CA VAL A 56 0.46 -2.52 3.28
C VAL A 56 -0.41 -3.17 4.34
N VAL A 57 -0.62 -4.48 4.24
CA VAL A 57 -1.24 -5.28 5.30
C VAL A 57 -0.24 -6.32 5.79
N ILE A 58 -0.10 -6.41 7.11
CA ILE A 58 0.91 -7.24 7.77
C ILE A 58 0.19 -8.43 8.42
N PHE A 59 0.62 -9.63 8.05
CA PHE A 59 0.09 -10.88 8.58
C PHE A 59 1.15 -11.67 9.32
N GLN A 60 0.70 -12.37 10.36
CA GLN A 60 1.48 -13.39 11.05
C GLN A 60 0.82 -14.75 10.81
N ARG A 61 1.65 -15.79 10.63
CA ARG A 61 1.17 -17.18 10.63
C ARG A 61 0.73 -17.56 12.04
N ALA A 62 -0.48 -18.07 12.16
CA ALA A 62 -1.07 -18.57 13.40
C ALA A 62 -1.53 -20.04 13.20
N PRO A 63 -1.74 -20.82 14.27
CA PRO A 63 -2.18 -22.22 14.18
C PRO A 63 -3.49 -22.41 13.41
N ASP A 64 -4.37 -21.41 13.43
CA ASP A 64 -5.68 -21.37 12.81
C ASP A 64 -5.71 -20.64 11.45
N GLY A 65 -4.56 -20.23 10.94
CA GLY A 65 -4.44 -19.59 9.63
C GLY A 65 -3.61 -18.31 9.66
N LEU A 66 -4.02 -17.31 8.87
CA LEU A 66 -3.36 -16.01 8.85
C LEU A 66 -4.08 -15.03 9.76
N LYS A 67 -3.32 -14.36 10.62
CA LYS A 67 -3.80 -13.27 11.47
C LYS A 67 -3.25 -11.95 10.99
N GLN A 68 -4.13 -11.00 10.64
CA GLN A 68 -3.71 -9.62 10.40
C GLN A 68 -3.25 -8.99 11.72
N VAL A 69 -2.03 -8.48 11.75
CA VAL A 69 -1.38 -7.90 12.94
C VAL A 69 -1.10 -6.41 12.81
N GLY A 70 -1.22 -5.85 11.60
CA GLY A 70 -1.11 -4.42 11.37
C GLY A 70 -1.43 -4.03 9.93
N SER A 71 -1.55 -2.73 9.71
CA SER A 71 -1.74 -2.16 8.38
C SER A 71 -1.21 -0.74 8.29
N ALA A 72 -0.74 -0.34 7.11
CA ALA A 72 -0.39 1.04 6.80
C ALA A 72 -0.99 1.41 5.44
N CYS A 73 -1.58 2.59 5.30
CA CYS A 73 -2.05 3.10 4.01
C CYS A 73 -1.97 4.62 3.95
N GLY A 74 -2.14 5.17 2.75
CA GLY A 74 -2.21 6.60 2.55
C GLY A 74 -2.40 6.98 1.09
N VAL A 75 -2.28 8.27 0.80
CA VAL A 75 -2.44 8.85 -0.54
C VAL A 75 -1.14 9.51 -1.01
N LEU A 76 -0.86 9.41 -2.30
CA LEU A 76 0.31 9.98 -2.94
C LEU A 76 -0.06 11.22 -3.75
N PRO A 77 0.89 12.12 -4.01
CA PRO A 77 0.63 13.35 -4.75
C PRO A 77 -0.03 13.10 -6.11
N PRO A 78 -0.85 14.03 -6.60
CA PRO A 78 -1.43 13.96 -7.94
C PRO A 78 -0.38 13.72 -9.03
N GLY A 79 -0.73 12.92 -10.04
CA GLY A 79 0.19 12.53 -11.11
C GLY A 79 1.03 11.27 -10.80
N THR A 80 0.91 10.72 -9.58
CA THR A 80 1.44 9.39 -9.26
C THR A 80 0.65 8.31 -9.98
N THR A 81 1.35 7.38 -10.62
CA THR A 81 0.76 6.23 -11.31
C THR A 81 0.56 5.05 -10.35
N VAL A 82 -0.36 4.13 -10.69
CA VAL A 82 -0.58 2.88 -9.93
C VAL A 82 0.73 2.10 -9.68
N PRO A 83 1.60 1.85 -10.68
CA PRO A 83 2.87 1.17 -10.42
C PRO A 83 3.81 1.91 -9.47
N GLN A 84 3.77 3.26 -9.46
CA GLN A 84 4.55 4.04 -8.50
C GLN A 84 3.97 3.95 -7.08
N ALA A 85 2.65 3.86 -6.94
CA ALA A 85 2.00 3.62 -5.66
C ALA A 85 2.32 2.24 -5.09
N GLU A 86 2.30 1.21 -5.94
CA GLU A 86 2.76 -0.13 -5.57
C GLU A 86 4.22 -0.09 -5.10
N ALA A 87 5.10 0.52 -5.90
CA ALA A 87 6.51 0.61 -5.57
C ALA A 87 6.75 1.35 -4.25
N TYR A 88 5.90 2.32 -3.92
CA TYR A 88 5.93 3.00 -2.62
C TYR A 88 5.57 2.05 -1.47
N ALA A 89 4.51 1.26 -1.60
CA ALA A 89 4.10 0.27 -0.59
C ALA A 89 5.22 -0.75 -0.32
N ILE A 90 5.83 -1.29 -1.37
CA ILE A 90 6.97 -2.21 -1.27
C ILE A 90 8.18 -1.53 -0.62
N ALA A 91 8.50 -0.30 -1.04
CA ALA A 91 9.57 0.49 -0.42
C ALA A 91 9.32 0.71 1.08
N ARG A 92 8.06 0.86 1.50
CA ARG A 92 7.69 1.03 2.91
C ARG A 92 8.00 -0.22 3.73
N VAL A 93 7.71 -1.41 3.19
CA VAL A 93 8.08 -2.69 3.81
C VAL A 93 9.61 -2.80 3.94
N CYS A 94 10.34 -2.63 2.83
CA CYS A 94 11.81 -2.72 2.84
C CYS A 94 12.48 -1.73 3.80
N ALA A 95 11.92 -0.52 3.97
CA ALA A 95 12.47 0.49 4.86
C ALA A 95 12.27 0.16 6.36
N ARG A 96 11.33 -0.72 6.70
CA ARG A 96 11.00 -1.06 8.09
C ARG A 96 11.37 -2.49 8.47
N THR A 97 11.56 -3.39 7.52
CA THR A 97 11.91 -4.79 7.78
C THR A 97 13.42 -5.01 7.67
N PRO A 98 14.12 -5.41 8.74
CA PRO A 98 15.51 -5.84 8.64
C PRO A 98 15.59 -7.20 7.92
N GLY A 99 16.62 -7.39 7.09
CA GLY A 99 16.81 -8.65 6.35
C GLY A 99 15.91 -8.76 5.12
N VAL A 100 15.30 -9.94 4.89
CA VAL A 100 14.50 -10.24 3.70
C VAL A 100 13.02 -10.33 4.06
N ALA A 101 12.18 -9.45 3.49
CA ALA A 101 10.72 -9.50 3.64
C ALA A 101 10.04 -10.39 2.59
N ASP A 102 8.99 -11.14 2.95
CA ASP A 102 8.12 -11.88 1.99
C ASP A 102 6.91 -11.02 1.62
N ILE A 103 6.91 -10.51 0.39
CA ILE A 103 5.90 -9.59 -0.13
C ILE A 103 5.03 -10.31 -1.16
N THR A 104 3.72 -10.09 -1.09
CA THR A 104 2.75 -10.47 -2.12
C THR A 104 2.20 -9.21 -2.78
N THR A 105 2.22 -9.18 -4.12
CA THR A 105 1.77 -8.07 -4.95
C THR A 105 1.17 -8.61 -6.25
N ASP A 106 0.16 -7.95 -6.81
CA ASP A 106 -0.43 -8.30 -8.11
C ASP A 106 0.05 -7.39 -9.26
N CYS A 107 0.86 -6.39 -8.96
CA CYS A 107 1.22 -5.35 -9.92
C CYS A 107 2.39 -5.76 -10.82
N PHE A 108 2.08 -6.44 -11.92
CA PHE A 108 3.05 -6.77 -12.98
C PHE A 108 3.77 -5.54 -13.56
N GLY A 109 3.11 -4.38 -13.55
CA GLY A 109 3.67 -3.10 -14.03
C GLY A 109 4.90 -2.67 -13.25
N MET A 110 4.92 -2.93 -11.93
CA MET A 110 6.07 -2.63 -11.06
C MET A 110 7.31 -3.44 -11.47
N LEU A 111 7.17 -4.73 -11.78
CA LEU A 111 8.32 -5.56 -12.21
C LEU A 111 8.88 -5.15 -13.57
N ARG A 112 8.03 -4.70 -14.50
CA ARG A 112 8.50 -4.14 -15.77
C ARG A 112 9.28 -2.84 -15.56
N GLN A 113 8.90 -2.07 -14.54
CA GLN A 113 9.53 -0.80 -14.17
C GLN A 113 10.81 -0.98 -13.33
N GLN A 114 11.05 -2.13 -12.70
CA GLN A 114 12.31 -2.40 -11.97
C GLN A 114 13.57 -2.29 -12.84
N LYS A 115 13.48 -2.49 -14.15
CA LYS A 115 14.63 -2.31 -15.06
C LYS A 115 14.98 -0.84 -15.35
N SER A 116 14.08 0.10 -15.10
CA SER A 116 14.24 1.51 -15.49
C SER A 116 14.07 2.53 -14.35
N LEU A 117 13.63 2.09 -13.17
CA LEU A 117 13.43 2.96 -12.03
C LEU A 117 14.42 2.61 -10.91
N VAL A 118 15.62 3.20 -11.00
CA VAL A 118 16.31 3.65 -9.79
C VAL A 118 15.49 4.82 -9.26
N VAL A 119 14.36 4.54 -8.60
CA VAL A 119 13.75 5.59 -7.78
C VAL A 119 14.60 5.68 -6.54
N ASN A 120 15.46 6.70 -6.51
CA ASN A 120 16.08 7.14 -5.28
C ASN A 120 14.98 7.68 -4.37
N TRP A 121 14.29 6.78 -3.68
CA TRP A 121 13.41 7.15 -2.59
C TRP A 121 14.31 7.50 -1.41
N PRO A 122 14.37 8.76 -0.97
CA PRO A 122 15.33 9.21 0.05
C PRO A 122 15.14 8.55 1.43
N TRP A 123 14.07 7.77 1.64
CA TRP A 123 13.84 6.96 2.84
C TRP A 123 14.26 5.49 2.71
N LEU A 124 14.60 5.00 1.50
CA LEU A 124 15.29 3.72 1.28
C LEU A 124 16.80 3.94 1.43
N GLN A 125 17.24 4.30 2.64
CA GLN A 125 18.66 4.51 2.93
C GLN A 125 19.15 3.45 3.93
N GLY A 126 20.18 2.69 3.53
CA GLY A 126 21.06 1.92 4.42
C GLY A 126 20.56 0.56 4.91
N GLY A 127 21.44 -0.45 4.80
CA GLY A 127 21.29 -1.78 5.41
C GLY A 127 21.08 -2.92 4.41
N ASP A 128 21.25 -4.17 4.88
CA ASP A 128 20.99 -5.40 4.12
C ASP A 128 19.48 -5.71 4.11
N ARG A 129 18.69 -4.76 3.60
CA ARG A 129 17.23 -4.78 3.58
C ARG A 129 16.76 -5.11 2.18
N ARG A 130 16.19 -6.29 2.00
CA ARG A 130 15.79 -6.87 0.71
C ARG A 130 14.34 -7.36 0.81
N ALA A 131 13.70 -7.58 -0.33
CA ALA A 131 12.41 -8.23 -0.39
C ALA A 131 12.42 -9.38 -1.40
N HIS A 132 11.74 -10.45 -1.05
CA HIS A 132 11.28 -11.47 -1.97
C HIS A 132 9.83 -11.14 -2.33
N ALA A 133 9.62 -10.63 -3.55
CA ALA A 133 8.30 -10.30 -4.05
C ALA A 133 7.74 -11.48 -4.85
N SER A 134 6.62 -12.03 -4.39
CA SER A 134 5.83 -13.04 -5.08
C SER A 134 4.68 -12.36 -5.81
N LEU A 135 4.64 -12.53 -7.13
CA LEU A 135 3.52 -12.07 -7.93
C LEU A 135 2.30 -12.95 -7.71
N THR A 136 1.13 -12.32 -7.71
CA THR A 136 -0.14 -13.01 -7.74
C THR A 136 -1.11 -12.36 -8.73
N ARG A 137 -2.32 -12.92 -8.85
CA ARG A 137 -3.38 -12.36 -9.69
C ARG A 137 -4.50 -11.82 -8.80
N SER A 138 -4.91 -10.59 -9.08
CA SER A 138 -6.06 -9.95 -8.44
C SER A 138 -7.38 -10.35 -9.11
N HIS A 139 -8.49 -10.13 -8.40
CA HIS A 139 -9.87 -10.27 -8.91
C HIS A 139 -10.20 -11.63 -9.56
N VAL A 140 -9.58 -12.70 -9.06
CA VAL A 140 -9.94 -14.08 -9.39
C VAL A 140 -10.70 -14.73 -8.24
N THR A 141 -11.50 -15.73 -8.57
CA THR A 141 -12.10 -16.63 -7.56
C THR A 141 -11.03 -17.49 -6.90
N GLU A 142 -11.34 -18.10 -5.75
CA GLU A 142 -10.41 -19.04 -5.12
C GLU A 142 -10.13 -20.27 -5.98
N ASP A 143 -11.12 -20.80 -6.69
CA ASP A 143 -10.95 -21.98 -7.56
C ASP A 143 -9.97 -21.67 -8.72
N GLU A 144 -10.12 -20.51 -9.37
CA GLU A 144 -9.20 -20.04 -10.40
C GLU A 144 -7.80 -19.81 -9.82
N PHE A 145 -7.70 -19.22 -8.62
CA PHE A 145 -6.44 -19.01 -7.96
C PHE A 145 -5.72 -20.33 -7.66
N ARG A 146 -6.42 -21.32 -7.09
CA ARG A 146 -5.86 -22.64 -6.79
C ARG A 146 -5.41 -23.35 -8.05
N ALA A 147 -6.16 -23.23 -9.13
CA ALA A 147 -5.80 -23.82 -10.42
C ALA A 147 -4.47 -23.26 -10.98
N GLU A 148 -4.18 -21.97 -10.74
CA GLU A 148 -2.98 -21.30 -11.24
C GLU A 148 -1.78 -21.41 -10.28
N PHE A 149 -1.98 -21.17 -8.98
CA PHE A 149 -0.90 -21.04 -7.99
C PHE A 149 -0.82 -22.18 -6.98
N GLY A 150 -1.80 -23.09 -6.99
CA GLY A 150 -1.91 -24.22 -6.05
C GLY A 150 -2.51 -23.85 -4.70
N GLU A 151 -3.07 -24.86 -4.02
CA GLU A 151 -3.70 -24.73 -2.69
C GLU A 151 -2.75 -24.16 -1.64
N SER A 152 -1.49 -24.58 -1.65
CA SER A 152 -0.46 -24.13 -0.70
C SER A 152 -0.15 -22.63 -0.80
N SER A 153 -0.57 -21.97 -1.89
CA SER A 153 -0.40 -20.54 -2.12
C SER A 153 -1.67 -19.73 -1.86
N LEU A 154 -2.81 -20.36 -1.56
CA LEU A 154 -4.11 -19.68 -1.44
C LEU A 154 -4.09 -18.53 -0.40
N TRP A 155 -3.27 -18.67 0.64
CA TRP A 155 -3.04 -17.63 1.64
C TRP A 155 -2.52 -16.31 1.02
N ARG A 156 -1.79 -16.35 -0.10
CA ARG A 156 -1.34 -15.15 -0.82
C ARG A 156 -2.52 -14.39 -1.41
N LYS A 157 -3.57 -15.08 -1.84
CA LYS A 157 -4.82 -14.44 -2.28
C LYS A 157 -5.44 -13.62 -1.15
N GLN A 158 -5.57 -14.23 0.04
CA GLN A 158 -6.10 -13.55 1.23
C GLN A 158 -5.29 -12.29 1.56
N VAL A 159 -3.96 -12.39 1.50
CA VAL A 159 -3.05 -11.26 1.74
C VAL A 159 -3.23 -10.15 0.70
N ASN A 160 -3.36 -10.50 -0.58
CA ASN A 160 -3.58 -9.54 -1.67
C ASN A 160 -4.94 -8.85 -1.58
N ASP A 161 -6.01 -9.63 -1.39
CA ASP A 161 -7.38 -9.10 -1.27
C ASP A 161 -7.49 -8.12 -0.09
N ALA A 162 -6.80 -8.39 1.03
CA ALA A 162 -6.77 -7.48 2.17
C ALA A 162 -6.07 -6.16 1.86
N ALA A 163 -4.97 -6.20 1.10
CA ALA A 163 -4.24 -5.01 0.66
C ALA A 163 -5.07 -4.18 -0.32
N ASP A 164 -5.68 -4.80 -1.34
CA ASP A 164 -6.59 -4.15 -2.30
C ASP A 164 -7.75 -3.45 -1.58
N HIS A 165 -8.43 -4.14 -0.67
CA HIS A 165 -9.54 -3.57 0.09
C HIS A 165 -9.13 -2.35 0.93
N LEU A 166 -7.94 -2.42 1.56
CA LEU A 166 -7.42 -1.29 2.34
C LEU A 166 -7.04 -0.12 1.42
N CYS A 167 -6.44 -0.40 0.27
CA CYS A 167 -6.00 0.59 -0.69
C CYS A 167 -7.18 1.35 -1.30
N GLN A 168 -8.25 0.63 -1.67
CA GLN A 168 -9.49 1.23 -2.15
C GLN A 168 -10.11 2.15 -1.10
N LYS A 169 -10.16 1.73 0.17
CA LYS A 169 -10.63 2.59 1.27
C LYS A 169 -9.81 3.88 1.39
N ALA A 170 -8.48 3.79 1.32
CA ALA A 170 -7.60 4.95 1.37
C ALA A 170 -7.79 5.87 0.15
N GLY A 171 -7.94 5.30 -1.05
CA GLY A 171 -8.14 6.02 -2.30
C GLY A 171 -9.51 6.69 -2.45
N HIS A 172 -10.50 6.28 -1.64
CA HIS A 172 -11.81 6.93 -1.57
C HIS A 172 -11.92 7.96 -0.44
N GLY A 173 -11.00 7.94 0.53
CA GLY A 173 -11.00 8.80 1.71
C GLY A 173 -12.26 8.68 2.57
N PRO A 174 -12.30 9.26 3.78
CA PRO A 174 -13.57 9.57 4.40
C PRO A 174 -14.27 10.61 3.51
N SER A 175 -15.47 10.30 3.01
CA SER A 175 -16.39 11.33 2.52
C SER A 175 -16.63 12.36 3.62
N GLY A 176 -15.84 13.43 3.63
CA GLY A 176 -15.96 14.53 4.58
C GLY A 176 -15.17 14.35 5.88
N THR A 177 -14.00 14.98 5.94
CA THR A 177 -13.61 15.74 7.14
C THR A 177 -12.96 17.04 6.67
N MET A 178 -13.80 18.09 6.57
CA MET A 178 -13.31 19.46 6.66
C MET A 178 -12.65 19.58 8.03
N VAL A 179 -11.33 19.78 8.07
CA VAL A 179 -10.67 20.29 9.27
C VAL A 179 -11.05 21.77 9.37
N PRO A 180 -11.77 22.23 10.41
CA PRO A 180 -11.97 23.66 10.62
C PRO A 180 -10.63 24.24 11.05
N GLY A 181 -10.00 25.04 10.19
CA GLY A 181 -8.79 25.79 10.52
C GLY A 181 -9.09 26.85 11.59
N ARG A 182 -8.29 26.85 12.65
CA ARG A 182 -8.41 27.72 13.83
C ARG A 182 -8.33 29.21 13.48
N ASP A 183 -9.23 29.97 14.09
CA ASP A 183 -9.20 31.44 14.17
C ASP A 183 -7.87 31.96 14.73
N ARG A 184 -7.24 32.88 14.01
CA ARG A 184 -6.54 34.07 14.54
C ARG A 184 -6.59 35.20 13.52
#